data_AF-A0A427XEQ1-F1
#
_entry.id   AF-A0A427XEQ1-F1
#
_cell.length_a   1.000
_cell.length_b   1.000
_cell.length_c   1.000
_cell.angle_alpha   90.00
_cell.angle_beta   90.00
_cell.angle_gamma   90.00
#
_symmetry.space_group_name_H-M   'P 1'
#
loop_
_entity.id
_entity.type
_entity.pdbx_description
1 polymer ?
#
loop_
_entity_poly.entity_id
_entity_poly.type
_entity_poly.pdbx_seq_one_letter_code
_entity_poly.pdbx_strand_id
1 'polypeptide(L)'
;MPLVVRICFPEHHPVPDNTWDSSDPPESLERAIIHEATLYDSAAAKGLQGSVLPQWYGLFMSNPAANTSRIFVSVLEDVGPAAGSDGHTIPAILVGDVLRKFDALHEAGIAHGDLETRHVRLGNGYARHDEDHGWSRRKGDDLGLRIIDLDRAQVSPEAVANERLAVRKWLQVGGTGDWC
;
A
#
# COMPACT_ATOMS: atom_id res chain seq x y z
N MET A 1 11.64 15.26 -5.77
CA MET A 1 10.71 14.14 -5.61
C MET A 1 9.69 14.54 -4.55
N PRO A 2 8.37 14.50 -4.82
CA PRO A 2 7.38 14.82 -3.80
C PRO A 2 7.39 13.76 -2.70
N LEU A 3 7.05 14.16 -1.47
CA LEU A 3 7.03 13.32 -0.27
C LEU A 3 5.64 13.37 0.35
N VAL A 4 5.23 12.25 0.94
CA VAL A 4 4.06 12.16 1.81
C VAL A 4 4.51 11.94 3.26
N VAL A 5 3.85 12.63 4.17
CA VAL A 5 4.08 12.50 5.62
C VAL A 5 2.80 11.96 6.23
N ARG A 6 2.83 10.70 6.70
CA ARG A 6 1.73 10.10 7.46
C ARG A 6 2.00 10.30 8.95
N ILE A 7 1.15 11.09 9.59
CA ILE A 7 1.20 11.38 11.03
C ILE A 7 0.13 10.54 11.70
N CYS A 8 0.53 9.74 12.68
CA CYS A 8 -0.38 8.90 13.46
C CYS A 8 -0.33 9.26 14.94
N PHE A 9 -1.53 9.37 15.52
CA PHE A 9 -1.78 9.61 16.94
C PHE A 9 -2.53 8.39 17.47
N PRO A 10 -1.85 7.37 18.04
CA PRO A 10 -2.51 6.10 18.36
C PRO A 10 -3.70 6.21 19.30
N GLU A 11 -3.66 7.16 20.24
CA GLU A 11 -4.76 7.45 21.18
C GLU A 11 -5.92 8.24 20.58
N HIS A 12 -5.74 8.86 19.41
CA HIS A 12 -6.76 9.63 18.71
C HIS A 12 -7.22 8.96 17.42
N HIS A 13 -6.72 7.77 17.12
CA HIS A 13 -7.20 7.03 15.95
C HIS A 13 -8.68 6.74 16.19
N PRO A 14 -9.60 7.42 15.48
CA PRO A 14 -11.01 7.15 15.65
C PRO A 14 -11.21 5.70 15.23
N VAL A 15 -12.01 4.94 15.98
CA VAL A 15 -12.63 3.73 15.46
C VAL A 15 -13.63 4.24 14.42
N PRO A 16 -13.33 4.19 13.11
CA PRO A 16 -14.32 4.56 12.12
C PRO A 16 -15.32 3.40 12.11
N ASP A 17 -16.60 3.73 12.07
CA ASP A 17 -17.73 2.80 12.06
C ASP A 17 -17.38 1.37 11.56
N ASN A 18 -17.67 0.40 12.44
CA ASN A 18 -18.02 -1.00 12.20
C ASN A 18 -17.10 -1.94 11.38
N THR A 19 -15.87 -1.57 11.02
CA THR A 19 -14.92 -2.49 10.35
C THR A 19 -13.59 -2.71 11.07
N TRP A 20 -13.16 -1.76 11.89
CA TRP A 20 -12.11 -1.96 12.87
C TRP A 20 -12.78 -2.23 14.21
N ASP A 21 -12.52 -3.37 14.84
CA ASP A 21 -13.07 -3.62 16.16
C ASP A 21 -12.50 -2.58 17.12
N SER A 22 -13.37 -1.71 17.66
CA SER A 22 -13.04 -0.75 18.73
C SER A 22 -12.37 -1.38 19.96
N SER A 23 -12.35 -2.71 20.05
CA SER A 23 -11.67 -3.46 21.08
C SER A 23 -10.15 -3.57 20.88
N ASP A 24 -9.62 -3.26 19.69
CA ASP A 24 -8.19 -3.31 19.44
C ASP A 24 -7.46 -2.21 20.23
N PRO A 25 -6.62 -2.57 21.22
CA PRO A 25 -5.98 -1.59 22.08
C PRO A 25 -5.00 -0.72 21.29
N PRO A 26 -4.70 0.53 21.68
CA PRO A 26 -3.70 1.38 21.02
C PRO A 26 -2.33 0.71 20.79
N GLU A 27 -1.98 -0.27 21.63
CA GLU A 27 -0.80 -1.13 21.48
C GLU A 27 -0.81 -1.98 20.19
N SER A 28 -1.98 -2.26 19.59
CA SER A 28 -2.08 -2.94 18.29
C SER A 28 -1.65 -2.02 17.15
N LEU A 29 -2.04 -0.74 17.17
CA LEU A 29 -1.68 0.22 16.14
C LEU A 29 -0.20 0.61 16.21
N GLU A 30 0.35 0.83 17.42
CA GLU A 30 1.79 1.07 17.57
C GLU A 30 2.60 -0.11 17.00
N ARG A 31 2.18 -1.34 17.29
CA ARG A 31 2.82 -2.55 16.74
C ARG A 31 2.71 -2.60 15.22
N ALA A 32 1.55 -2.27 14.65
CA ALA A 32 1.36 -2.24 13.20
C ALA A 32 2.28 -1.22 12.51
N ILE A 33 2.40 -0.01 13.07
CA ILE A 33 3.29 1.05 12.56
C ILE A 33 4.76 0.62 12.64
N ILE A 34 5.18 0.08 13.78
CA ILE A 34 6.56 -0.38 13.99
C ILE A 34 6.86 -1.58 13.08
N HIS A 35 5.91 -2.49 12.91
CA HIS A 35 6.02 -3.63 12.01
C HIS A 35 6.21 -3.19 10.56
N GLU A 36 5.36 -2.29 10.07
CA GLU A 36 5.48 -1.73 8.72
C GLU A 36 6.84 -1.04 8.51
N ALA A 37 7.28 -0.20 9.45
CA ALA A 37 8.59 0.45 9.37
C ALA A 37 9.74 -0.57 9.33
N THR A 38 9.68 -1.61 10.17
CA THR A 38 10.66 -2.70 10.20
C THR A 38 10.70 -3.44 8.87
N LEU A 39 9.55 -3.67 8.23
CA LEU A 39 9.48 -4.27 6.92
C LEU A 39 10.13 -3.40 5.86
N TYR A 40 9.84 -2.10 5.81
CA TYR A 40 10.51 -1.19 4.87
C TYR A 40 12.03 -1.18 5.04
N ASP A 41 12.53 -1.31 6.28
CA ASP A 41 13.96 -1.36 6.57
C ASP A 41 14.62 -2.72 6.28
N SER A 42 13.84 -3.76 6.01
CA SER A 42 14.33 -5.10 5.68
C SER A 42 15.06 -5.13 4.33
N ALA A 43 16.00 -6.08 4.17
CA ALA A 43 16.72 -6.26 2.92
C ALA A 43 15.79 -6.60 1.74
N ALA A 44 14.73 -7.36 2.00
CA ALA A 44 13.74 -7.75 1.00
C ALA A 44 12.99 -6.52 0.46
N ALA A 45 12.48 -5.65 1.33
CA ALA A 45 11.76 -4.45 0.92
C ALA A 45 12.69 -3.40 0.28
N LYS A 46 13.91 -3.22 0.79
CA LYS A 46 14.87 -2.23 0.26
C LYS A 46 15.16 -2.41 -1.24
N GLY A 47 15.24 -3.64 -1.73
CA GLY A 47 15.42 -3.92 -3.17
C GLY A 47 14.22 -3.56 -4.04
N LEU A 48 13.05 -3.36 -3.42
CA LEU A 48 11.78 -3.07 -4.09
C LEU A 48 11.40 -1.58 -4.07
N GLN A 49 12.06 -0.77 -3.23
CA GLN A 49 11.77 0.65 -3.08
C GLN A 49 12.05 1.45 -4.36
N GLY A 50 11.13 2.36 -4.71
CA GLY A 50 11.15 3.14 -5.93
C GLY A 50 10.74 2.39 -7.19
N SER A 51 10.33 1.11 -7.09
CA SER A 51 9.85 0.34 -8.24
C SER A 51 8.55 -0.41 -7.94
N VAL A 52 8.49 -1.14 -6.83
CA VAL A 52 7.30 -1.89 -6.38
C VAL A 52 6.72 -1.22 -5.14
N LEU A 53 7.58 -0.80 -4.22
CA LEU A 53 7.23 -0.05 -3.01
C LEU A 53 7.63 1.42 -3.16
N PRO A 54 7.00 2.37 -2.45
CA PRO A 54 7.51 3.73 -2.36
C PRO A 54 8.93 3.76 -1.79
N GLN A 55 9.70 4.80 -2.11
CA GLN A 55 10.91 5.09 -1.33
C GLN A 55 10.56 5.38 0.13
N TRP A 56 11.26 4.72 1.06
CA TRP A 56 11.11 4.89 2.50
C TRP A 56 12.19 5.82 3.05
N TYR A 57 11.79 6.87 3.77
CA TYR A 57 12.72 7.83 4.37
C TYR A 57 12.87 7.68 5.88
N GLY A 58 12.02 6.88 6.52
CA GLY A 58 12.13 6.56 7.94
C GLY A 58 10.85 6.80 8.73
N LEU A 59 10.86 6.22 9.92
CA LEU A 59 9.87 6.44 10.97
C LEU A 59 10.50 7.32 12.05
N PHE A 60 9.82 8.41 12.39
CA PHE A 60 10.18 9.31 13.46
C PHE A 60 9.14 9.19 14.57
N MET A 61 9.59 9.26 15.81
CA MET A 61 8.74 9.14 16.99
C MET A 61 9.00 10.33 17.90
N SER A 62 7.94 10.92 18.46
CA SER A 62 8.12 11.88 19.54
C SER A 62 8.75 11.19 20.75
N ASN A 63 9.56 11.93 21.50
CA ASN A 63 9.96 11.53 22.84
C ASN A 63 8.95 12.15 23.82
N PRO A 64 7.93 11.40 24.27
CA PRO A 64 6.89 11.99 25.09
C PRO A 64 7.46 12.44 26.44
N ALA A 65 7.04 13.63 26.90
CA ALA A 65 7.14 13.96 28.31
C ALA A 65 6.22 13.02 29.12
N ALA A 66 6.43 12.93 30.43
CA ALA A 66 5.53 12.16 31.29
C ALA A 66 4.08 12.64 31.07
N ASN A 67 3.19 11.72 30.66
CA ASN A 67 1.77 11.93 30.35
C ASN A 67 1.43 12.54 28.97
N THR A 68 2.32 12.49 27.98
CA THR A 68 1.94 12.80 26.58
C THR A 68 1.94 11.56 25.71
N SER A 69 1.03 11.54 24.76
CA SER A 69 0.93 10.61 23.64
C SER A 69 2.23 10.50 22.86
N ARG A 70 2.53 9.29 22.40
CA ARG A 70 3.52 9.11 21.36
C ARG A 70 2.92 9.48 20.00
N ILE A 71 3.64 10.28 19.23
CA ILE A 71 3.30 10.63 17.85
C ILE A 71 4.26 9.86 16.95
N PHE A 72 3.71 9.22 15.92
CA PHE A 72 4.48 8.52 14.90
C PHE A 72 4.39 9.29 13.59
N VAL A 73 5.53 9.48 12.93
CA VAL A 73 5.62 10.16 11.65
C VAL A 73 6.40 9.30 10.69
N SER A 74 5.73 8.76 9.67
CA SER A 74 6.38 8.00 8.60
C SER A 74 6.49 8.85 7.34
N VAL A 75 7.68 8.88 6.74
CA VAL A 75 7.98 9.68 5.56
C VAL A 75 8.25 8.77 4.37
N LEU A 76 7.46 8.93 3.29
CA LEU A 76 7.55 8.10 2.09
C LEU A 76 7.56 8.97 0.82
N GLU A 77 7.94 8.37 -0.31
CA GLU A 77 7.65 8.89 -1.64
C GLU A 77 6.14 9.16 -1.79
N ASP A 78 5.79 10.32 -2.34
CA ASP A 78 4.42 10.55 -2.82
C ASP A 78 4.25 9.88 -4.20
N VAL A 79 3.50 8.80 -4.17
CA VAL A 79 3.27 7.89 -5.31
C VAL A 79 1.96 8.17 -6.04
N GLY A 80 1.34 9.34 -5.84
CA GLY A 80 0.13 9.77 -6.54
C GLY A 80 -1.16 9.11 -6.05
N PRO A 81 -2.28 9.21 -6.79
CA PRO A 81 -3.61 8.73 -6.38
C PRO A 81 -3.72 7.19 -6.39
N ALA A 82 -4.82 6.69 -5.84
CA ALA A 82 -5.15 5.26 -5.93
C ALA A 82 -5.42 4.86 -7.39
N ALA A 83 -5.07 3.63 -7.75
CA ALA A 83 -5.29 3.09 -9.08
C ALA A 83 -6.78 2.74 -9.35
N GLY A 84 -7.56 2.52 -8.29
CA GLY A 84 -9.01 2.36 -8.37
C GLY A 84 -9.74 3.63 -7.94
N SER A 85 -10.73 4.06 -8.73
CA SER A 85 -11.52 5.26 -8.48
C SER A 85 -12.65 5.06 -7.46
N ASP A 86 -13.12 3.82 -7.30
CA ASP A 86 -14.24 3.42 -6.44
C ASP A 86 -13.79 2.67 -5.18
N GLY A 87 -12.49 2.52 -4.96
CA GLY A 87 -11.93 1.74 -3.85
C GLY A 87 -12.06 0.22 -4.01
N HIS A 88 -12.73 -0.28 -5.05
CA HIS A 88 -13.05 -1.69 -5.20
C HIS A 88 -12.49 -2.32 -6.47
N THR A 89 -12.28 -1.54 -7.53
CA THR A 89 -11.98 -2.05 -8.87
C THR A 89 -10.65 -1.52 -9.42
N ILE A 90 -9.77 -2.43 -9.88
CA ILE A 90 -8.59 -2.07 -10.67
C ILE A 90 -9.00 -2.02 -12.15
N PRO A 91 -8.78 -0.90 -12.86
CA PRO A 91 -9.04 -0.82 -14.30
C PRO A 91 -8.36 -1.95 -15.06
N ALA A 92 -9.08 -2.58 -16.00
CA ALA A 92 -8.59 -3.74 -16.75
C ALA A 92 -7.22 -3.52 -17.42
N ILE A 93 -6.94 -2.29 -17.86
CA ILE A 93 -5.66 -1.89 -18.47
C ILE A 93 -4.46 -1.97 -17.50
N LEU A 94 -4.71 -1.89 -16.19
CA LEU A 94 -3.69 -1.90 -15.14
C LEU A 94 -3.47 -3.29 -14.52
N VAL A 95 -4.41 -4.22 -14.70
CA VAL A 95 -4.38 -5.56 -14.07
C VAL A 95 -3.05 -6.28 -14.28
N GLY A 96 -2.51 -6.25 -15.51
CA GLY A 96 -1.23 -6.87 -15.82
C GLY A 96 -0.03 -6.22 -15.13
N ASP A 97 -0.06 -4.91 -14.86
CA ASP A 97 1.01 -4.25 -14.11
C ASP A 97 0.91 -4.52 -12.62
N VAL A 98 -0.31 -4.43 -12.07
CA VAL A 98 -0.57 -4.72 -10.65
C VAL A 98 -0.14 -6.14 -10.32
N LEU A 99 -0.50 -7.11 -11.16
CA LEU A 99 -0.06 -8.50 -10.99
C LEU A 99 1.47 -8.62 -10.96
N ARG A 100 2.18 -7.93 -11.86
CA ARG A 100 3.66 -7.92 -11.87
C ARG A 100 4.27 -7.29 -10.61
N LYS A 101 3.63 -6.28 -10.03
CA LYS A 101 4.09 -5.67 -8.76
C LYS A 101 3.94 -6.67 -7.60
N PHE A 102 2.80 -7.36 -7.51
CA PHE A 102 2.61 -8.40 -6.51
C PHE A 102 3.53 -9.59 -6.72
N ASP A 103 3.76 -10.04 -7.97
CA ASP A 103 4.71 -11.12 -8.26
C ASP A 103 6.12 -10.77 -7.77
N ALA A 104 6.59 -9.54 -7.99
CA ALA A 104 7.89 -9.08 -7.50
C ALA A 104 7.94 -8.99 -5.97
N LEU A 105 6.85 -8.55 -5.33
CA LEU A 105 6.73 -8.55 -3.86
C LEU A 105 6.84 -9.98 -3.30
N HIS A 106 6.12 -10.92 -3.92
CA HIS A 106 6.14 -12.34 -3.57
C HIS A 106 7.48 -13.02 -3.84
N GLU A 107 8.18 -12.65 -4.90
CA GLU A 107 9.55 -13.12 -5.19
C GLU A 107 10.55 -12.67 -4.12
N ALA A 108 10.34 -11.49 -3.53
CA ALA A 108 11.09 -11.03 -2.36
C ALA A 108 10.67 -11.72 -1.04
N GLY A 109 9.71 -12.65 -1.09
CA GLY A 109 9.22 -13.40 0.07
C GLY A 109 8.22 -12.63 0.94
N ILE A 110 7.67 -11.51 0.46
CA ILE A 110 6.73 -10.67 1.18
C ILE A 110 5.32 -10.92 0.64
N ALA A 111 4.37 -11.25 1.51
CA ALA A 111 2.94 -11.16 1.23
C ALA A 111 2.40 -9.85 1.83
N HIS A 112 1.54 -9.13 1.11
CA HIS A 112 0.97 -7.85 1.52
C HIS A 112 -0.02 -7.98 2.68
N GLY A 113 -0.84 -9.02 2.68
CA GLY A 113 -1.84 -9.30 3.71
C GLY A 113 -3.13 -8.48 3.61
N ASP A 114 -3.16 -7.44 2.77
CA ASP A 114 -4.34 -6.57 2.60
C ASP A 114 -4.57 -6.12 1.15
N LEU A 115 -5.38 -6.88 0.39
CA LEU A 115 -5.60 -6.69 -1.04
C LEU A 115 -6.76 -5.71 -1.31
N GLU A 116 -6.47 -4.42 -1.16
CA GLU A 116 -7.41 -3.34 -1.49
C GLU A 116 -6.88 -2.42 -2.59
N THR A 117 -7.76 -1.88 -3.43
CA THR A 117 -7.32 -1.03 -4.55
C THR A 117 -6.72 0.30 -4.10
N ARG A 118 -7.10 0.78 -2.90
CA ARG A 118 -6.53 1.99 -2.29
C ARG A 118 -5.04 1.84 -1.96
N HIS A 119 -4.55 0.60 -1.81
CA HIS A 119 -3.16 0.25 -1.54
C HIS A 119 -2.31 0.16 -2.81
N VAL A 120 -2.93 0.25 -4.00
CA VAL A 120 -2.24 0.35 -5.27
C VAL A 120 -2.27 1.81 -5.74
N ARG A 121 -1.11 2.42 -5.96
CA ARG A 121 -0.99 3.85 -6.28
C ARG A 121 -0.38 4.08 -7.65
N LEU A 122 -0.91 5.04 -8.39
CA LEU A 122 -0.45 5.45 -9.71
C LEU A 122 0.55 6.59 -9.61
N GLY A 123 1.76 6.39 -10.14
CA GLY A 123 2.81 7.40 -10.08
C GLY A 123 2.36 8.75 -10.59
N ASN A 124 2.82 9.81 -9.91
CA ASN A 124 2.43 11.21 -10.14
C ASN A 124 2.57 11.70 -11.60
N GLY A 125 3.44 11.08 -12.40
CA GLY A 125 3.60 11.40 -13.82
C GLY A 125 2.42 10.94 -14.68
N TYR A 126 1.69 9.90 -14.27
CA TYR A 126 0.54 9.36 -15.00
C TYR A 126 -0.78 9.99 -14.56
N ALA A 127 -0.94 10.22 -13.25
CA ALA A 127 -2.14 10.81 -12.66
C ALA A 127 -2.50 12.21 -13.18
N ARG A 128 -1.52 12.98 -13.66
CA ARG A 128 -1.73 14.35 -14.17
C ARG A 128 -2.28 14.42 -15.58
N HIS A 129 -2.34 13.29 -16.31
CA HIS A 129 -2.81 13.26 -17.69
C HIS A 129 -4.30 12.90 -17.83
N ASP A 130 -4.97 12.52 -16.74
CA ASP A 130 -6.34 11.99 -16.73
C ASP A 130 -7.45 13.05 -16.73
N GLU A 131 -7.14 14.33 -16.55
CA GLU A 131 -8.21 15.35 -16.56
C GLU A 131 -8.80 15.59 -17.95
N ASP A 132 -8.15 15.18 -19.05
CA ASP A 132 -8.63 15.53 -20.40
C ASP A 132 -8.66 14.44 -21.49
N HIS A 133 -7.82 13.40 -21.53
CA HIS A 133 -7.75 12.52 -22.74
C HIS A 133 -7.39 11.07 -22.41
N GLY A 134 -8.24 10.13 -22.83
CA GLY A 134 -8.15 8.69 -22.49
C GLY A 134 -6.75 8.08 -22.60
N TRP A 135 -6.49 7.12 -21.70
CA TRP A 135 -5.26 6.33 -21.51
C TRP A 135 -4.49 5.96 -22.81
N SER A 136 -3.72 6.90 -23.37
CA SER A 136 -2.84 6.61 -24.51
C SER A 136 -1.51 6.08 -23.99
N ARG A 137 -1.47 4.80 -23.62
CA ARG A 137 -0.25 4.16 -23.11
C ARG A 137 0.62 3.64 -24.24
N ARG A 138 1.93 3.92 -24.23
CA ARG A 138 2.87 3.15 -25.07
C ARG A 138 3.19 1.84 -24.37
N LYS A 139 3.23 0.76 -25.14
CA LYS A 139 3.61 -0.56 -24.63
C LYS A 139 4.99 -0.48 -23.99
N GLY A 140 5.07 -0.69 -22.68
CA GLY A 140 6.32 -0.68 -21.91
C GLY A 140 6.50 0.51 -20.96
N ASP A 141 5.62 1.51 -20.98
CA ASP A 141 5.72 2.63 -20.03
C ASP A 141 5.55 2.12 -18.59
N ASP A 142 6.50 2.50 -17.71
CA ASP A 142 6.34 2.37 -16.26
C ASP A 142 5.34 3.43 -15.80
N LEU A 143 4.18 2.96 -15.33
CA LEU A 143 3.12 3.82 -14.81
C LEU A 143 3.48 4.42 -13.44
N GLY A 144 4.68 4.12 -12.93
CA GLY A 144 5.09 4.50 -11.58
C GLY A 144 4.24 3.82 -10.52
N LEU A 145 3.61 2.68 -10.85
CA LEU A 145 2.74 1.95 -9.92
C LEU A 145 3.53 1.50 -8.70
N ARG A 146 2.97 1.72 -7.51
CA ARG A 146 3.51 1.27 -6.23
C ARG A 146 2.43 0.61 -5.38
N ILE A 147 2.85 -0.33 -4.54
CA ILE A 147 2.06 -0.95 -3.48
C ILE A 147 2.45 -0.26 -2.16
N ILE A 148 1.46 0.12 -1.35
CA ILE A 148 1.62 0.81 -0.06
C ILE A 148 0.85 0.07 1.04
N ASP A 149 1.07 0.45 2.30
CA ASP A 149 0.36 -0.08 3.48
C ASP A 149 0.76 -1.52 3.84
N LEU A 150 1.98 -1.67 4.36
CA LEU A 150 2.57 -2.97 4.71
C LEU A 150 2.34 -3.35 6.18
N ASP A 151 1.35 -2.76 6.85
CA ASP A 151 1.07 -2.99 8.27
C ASP A 151 0.58 -4.42 8.57
N ARG A 152 -0.05 -5.07 7.59
CA ARG A 152 -0.50 -6.47 7.62
C ARG A 152 0.42 -7.43 6.86
N ALA A 153 1.49 -6.92 6.29
CA ALA A 153 2.38 -7.72 5.46
C ALA A 153 3.14 -8.76 6.27
N GLN A 154 3.44 -9.89 5.65
CA GLN A 154 4.10 -11.03 6.29
C GLN A 154 5.25 -11.53 5.42
N VAL A 155 6.35 -11.92 6.08
CA VAL A 155 7.49 -12.58 5.41
C VAL A 155 7.41 -14.08 5.71
N SER A 156 6.70 -14.81 4.86
CA SER A 156 6.51 -16.26 5.02
C SER A 156 6.20 -16.91 3.66
N PRO A 157 6.86 -18.03 3.31
CA PRO A 157 6.55 -18.77 2.09
C PRO A 157 5.08 -19.22 2.00
N GLU A 158 4.47 -19.57 3.14
CA GLU A 158 3.06 -19.97 3.20
C GLU A 158 2.13 -18.78 2.94
N ALA A 159 2.41 -17.62 3.57
CA ALA A 159 1.63 -16.40 3.35
C ALA A 159 1.71 -15.97 1.88
N VAL A 160 2.91 -16.04 1.27
CA VAL A 160 3.12 -15.75 -0.15
C VAL A 160 2.33 -16.71 -1.04
N ALA A 161 2.37 -18.02 -0.77
CA ALA A 161 1.63 -19.00 -1.55
C ALA A 161 0.12 -18.76 -1.51
N ASN A 162 -0.41 -18.43 -0.33
CA ASN A 162 -1.83 -18.11 -0.14
C ASN A 162 -2.21 -16.81 -0.87
N GLU A 163 -1.40 -15.76 -0.75
CA GLU A 163 -1.68 -14.47 -1.38
C GLU A 163 -1.59 -14.53 -2.91
N ARG A 164 -0.69 -15.32 -3.49
CA ARG A 164 -0.60 -15.52 -4.96
C ARG A 164 -1.93 -15.95 -5.58
N LEU A 165 -2.67 -16.84 -4.90
CA LEU A 165 -4.00 -17.27 -5.33
C LEU A 165 -5.04 -16.17 -5.11
N ALA A 166 -4.96 -15.48 -3.96
CA ALA A 166 -5.88 -14.41 -3.61
C ALA A 166 -5.80 -13.22 -4.59
N VAL A 167 -4.59 -12.78 -4.97
CA VAL A 167 -4.36 -11.68 -5.93
C VAL A 167 -5.02 -11.97 -7.27
N ARG A 168 -4.87 -13.20 -7.79
CA ARG A 168 -5.47 -13.59 -9.07
C ARG A 168 -6.99 -13.54 -9.02
N LYS A 169 -7.59 -14.02 -7.92
CA LYS A 169 -9.04 -13.96 -7.71
C LYS A 169 -9.53 -12.52 -7.55
N TRP A 170 -8.83 -11.72 -6.74
CA TRP A 170 -9.14 -10.31 -6.51
C TRP A 170 -9.17 -9.51 -7.82
N LEU A 171 -8.15 -9.68 -8.67
CA LEU A 171 -8.07 -8.99 -9.97
C LEU A 171 -9.08 -9.51 -11.01
N GLN A 172 -9.58 -10.75 -10.88
CA GLN A 172 -10.63 -11.28 -11.75
C GLN A 172 -12.02 -10.73 -11.41
N VAL A 173 -12.34 -10.57 -10.12
CA VAL A 173 -13.65 -10.06 -9.66
C VAL A 173 -13.84 -8.58 -10.01
N GLY A 174 -12.76 -7.80 -10.09
CA GLY A 174 -12.81 -6.42 -10.60
C GLY A 174 -12.87 -6.29 -12.13
N GLY A 175 -12.67 -7.38 -12.89
CA GLY A 175 -12.62 -7.37 -14.35
C GLY A 175 -13.94 -7.68 -15.05
N THR A 176 -14.93 -8.24 -14.33
CA THR A 176 -16.25 -8.53 -14.88
C THR A 176 -17.15 -7.32 -14.71
N GLY A 177 -17.12 -6.43 -15.71
CA GLY A 177 -18.15 -5.42 -15.93
C GLY A 177 -19.49 -6.04 -16.34
N ASP A 178 -20.04 -6.92 -15.50
CA ASP A 178 -21.39 -7.44 -15.58
C ASP A 178 -22.08 -7.19 -14.22
N TRP A 179 -22.53 -5.96 -14.03
CA TRP A 179 -23.69 -5.67 -13.21
C TRP A 179 -24.66 -4.90 -14.11
N CYS A 180 -25.79 -5.54 -14.38
CA CYS A 180 -26.91 -5.05 -15.18
C CYS A 180 -27.41 -3.67 -14.75
#